data_AF-A0A100WBX3-F1
#
_entry.id   AF-A0A100WBX3-F1
#
_cell.length_a   1.000
_cell.length_b   1.000
_cell.length_c   1.000
_cell.angle_alpha   90.00
_cell.angle_beta   90.00
_cell.angle_gamma   90.00
#
_symmetry.space_group_name_H-M   'P 1'
#
loop_
_entity.id
_entity.type
_entity.pdbx_description
1 polymer ?
#
loop_
_entity_poly.entity_id
_entity_poly.type
_entity_poly.pdbx_seq_one_letter_code
_entity_poly.pdbx_strand_id
1 'polypeptide(L)'
;MTYNGRAVLEQVAAQHGWTTVSVTPCFEDREQVIYGREGVEILIAWTPLNTATCVVKNYGKPDETVADGPLGLITARGWMEENC
;
A
#
# COMPACT_ATOMS: atom_id res chain seq x y z
N MET A 1 0.92 15.60 -16.43
CA MET A 1 0.14 14.50 -15.84
C MET A 1 0.43 14.48 -14.36
N THR A 2 -0.58 14.64 -13.51
CA THR A 2 -0.41 14.51 -12.05
C THR A 2 -0.19 13.03 -11.75
N TYR A 3 0.96 12.69 -11.17
CA TYR A 3 1.24 11.31 -10.76
C TYR A 3 0.22 10.87 -9.71
N ASN A 4 -0.50 9.78 -9.97
CA ASN A 4 -1.45 9.18 -9.05
C ASN A 4 -0.91 7.81 -8.61
N GLY A 5 -0.19 7.80 -7.49
CA GLY A 5 0.44 6.59 -6.96
C GLY A 5 -0.58 5.51 -6.59
N ARG A 6 -1.77 5.93 -6.14
CA ARG A 6 -2.86 5.02 -5.79
C ARG A 6 -3.36 4.23 -6.98
N ALA A 7 -3.68 4.89 -8.09
CA ALA A 7 -4.14 4.22 -9.30
C ALA A 7 -3.10 3.22 -9.84
N VAL A 8 -1.81 3.56 -9.75
CA VAL A 8 -0.71 2.66 -10.11
C VAL A 8 -0.68 1.42 -9.21
N LEU A 9 -0.77 1.61 -7.89
CA LEU A 9 -0.75 0.50 -6.94
C LEU A 9 -2.00 -0.39 -7.05
N GLU A 10 -3.18 0.19 -7.30
CA GLU A 10 -4.42 -0.57 -7.55
C GLU A 10 -4.30 -1.44 -8.81
N GLN A 11 -3.68 -0.92 -9.87
CA GLN A 11 -3.42 -1.69 -11.09
C GLN A 11 -2.46 -2.85 -10.82
N VAL A 12 -1.34 -2.60 -10.12
CA VAL A 12 -0.36 -3.64 -9.77
C VAL A 12 -1.01 -4.68 -8.85
N ALA A 13 -1.78 -4.25 -7.85
CA ALA A 13 -2.49 -5.14 -6.95
C ALA A 13 -3.40 -6.10 -7.74
N ALA A 14 -4.22 -5.58 -8.65
CA ALA A 14 -5.11 -6.39 -9.49
C ALA A 14 -4.35 -7.36 -10.41
N GLN A 15 -3.23 -6.91 -11.01
CA GLN A 15 -2.39 -7.74 -11.88
C GLN A 15 -1.72 -8.90 -11.15
N HIS A 16 -1.38 -8.70 -9.87
CA HIS A 16 -0.62 -9.66 -9.06
C HIS A 16 -1.49 -10.36 -7.99
N GLY A 17 -2.82 -10.32 -8.13
CA GLY A 17 -3.74 -11.08 -7.27
C GLY A 17 -3.87 -10.58 -5.84
N TRP A 18 -3.50 -9.33 -5.57
CA TRP A 18 -3.76 -8.67 -4.30
C TRP A 18 -5.17 -8.12 -4.27
N THR A 19 -5.80 -8.14 -3.11
CA THR A 19 -7.15 -7.63 -2.92
C THR A 19 -7.17 -6.58 -1.80
N THR A 20 -8.05 -5.58 -1.93
CA THR A 20 -8.28 -4.64 -0.83
C THR A 20 -9.03 -5.34 0.29
N VAL A 21 -8.40 -5.45 1.45
CA VAL A 21 -8.94 -6.07 2.66
C VAL A 21 -9.74 -5.06 3.48
N SER A 22 -9.20 -3.85 3.64
CA SER A 22 -9.82 -2.81 4.45
C SER A 22 -9.49 -1.43 3.91
N VAL A 23 -10.43 -0.51 4.10
CA VAL A 23 -10.30 0.92 3.83
C VAL A 23 -10.80 1.66 5.05
N THR A 24 -9.91 2.37 5.73
CA THR A 24 -10.21 3.09 6.97
C THR A 24 -9.91 4.58 6.79
N PRO A 25 -10.93 5.45 6.80
CA PRO A 25 -10.73 6.90 6.82
C PRO A 25 -9.94 7.32 8.07
N CYS A 26 -9.02 8.25 7.92
CA CYS A 26 -8.17 8.78 8.98
C CYS A 26 -8.35 10.31 9.10
N PHE A 27 -7.78 10.90 10.15
CA PHE A 27 -7.75 12.35 10.31
C PHE A 27 -7.11 13.06 9.10
N GLU A 28 -7.53 14.29 8.83
CA GLU A 28 -7.00 15.16 7.75
C GLU A 28 -7.20 14.61 6.33
N ASP A 29 -8.37 14.01 6.04
CA ASP A 29 -8.74 13.46 4.72
C ASP A 29 -7.77 12.37 4.21
N ARG A 30 -7.04 11.74 5.12
CA ARG A 30 -6.18 10.60 4.82
C ARG A 30 -6.98 9.32 4.83
N GLU A 31 -6.44 8.31 4.16
CA GLU A 31 -7.08 7.00 4.13
C GLU A 31 -6.03 5.91 4.32
N GLN A 32 -6.28 4.97 5.21
CA GLN A 32 -5.49 3.74 5.32
C GLN A 32 -6.14 2.66 4.49
N VAL A 33 -5.39 2.10 3.55
CA VAL A 33 -5.83 0.97 2.72
C VAL A 33 -4.92 -0.21 3.02
N ILE A 34 -5.53 -1.37 3.28
CA ILE A 34 -4.81 -2.63 3.47
C ILE A 34 -5.05 -3.50 2.24
N TYR A 35 -3.98 -3.91 1.58
CA TYR A 35 -3.97 -4.91 0.53
C TYR A 35 -3.54 -6.25 1.10
N GLY A 36 -4.21 -7.34 0.74
CA GLY A 36 -3.92 -8.68 1.24
C GLY A 36 -3.74 -9.69 0.11
N ARG A 37 -2.78 -10.61 0.31
CA ARG A 37 -2.54 -11.77 -0.54
C ARG A 37 -1.86 -12.87 0.27
N GLU A 38 -2.41 -14.09 0.25
CA GLU A 38 -1.76 -15.30 0.78
C GLU A 38 -1.21 -15.16 2.22
N GLY A 39 -1.93 -14.45 3.09
CA GLY A 39 -1.55 -14.21 4.49
C GLY A 39 -0.59 -13.03 4.71
N VAL A 40 -0.11 -12.42 3.63
CA VAL A 40 0.67 -11.17 3.63
C VAL A 40 -0.27 -9.98 3.48
N GLU A 41 0.00 -8.92 4.23
CA GLU A 41 -0.74 -7.66 4.17
C GLU A 41 0.20 -6.48 3.93
N ILE A 42 -0.25 -5.50 3.15
CA ILE A 42 0.44 -4.23 2.93
C ILE A 42 -0.54 -3.11 3.28
N LEU A 43 -0.25 -2.37 4.35
CA LEU A 43 -0.94 -1.16 4.75
C LEU A 43 -0.30 0.05 4.07
N ILE A 44 -1.12 0.90 3.45
CA ILE A 44 -0.70 2.17 2.87
C ILE A 44 -1.56 3.29 3.43
N ALA A 45 -0.93 4.30 4.03
CA ALA A 45 -1.58 5.52 4.47
C ALA A 45 -1.51 6.59 3.36
N TRP A 46 -2.62 6.74 2.62
CA TRP A 46 -2.77 7.67 1.51
C TRP A 46 -3.06 9.10 1.96
N THR A 47 -2.46 10.05 1.24
CA THR A 47 -2.82 11.47 1.29
C THR A 47 -3.95 11.78 0.29
N PRO A 48 -4.63 12.92 0.44
CA PRO A 48 -5.56 13.45 -0.58
C PRO A 48 -4.93 13.63 -1.97
N LEU A 49 -3.60 13.72 -2.06
CA LEU A 49 -2.86 13.86 -3.31
C LEU A 49 -2.53 12.52 -3.97
N ASN A 50 -3.07 11.41 -3.46
CA ASN A 50 -2.79 10.04 -3.92
C ASN A 50 -1.30 9.67 -3.85
N THR A 51 -0.62 10.16 -2.82
CA THR A 51 0.73 9.74 -2.41
C THR A 51 0.66 9.00 -1.08
N ALA A 52 1.68 8.22 -0.73
CA ALA A 52 1.76 7.57 0.58
C ALA A 52 2.53 8.44 1.58
N THR A 53 2.04 8.47 2.82
CA THR A 53 2.79 8.97 3.99
C THR A 53 3.58 7.87 4.68
N CYS A 54 3.05 6.65 4.68
CA CYS A 54 3.66 5.48 5.28
C CYS A 54 3.18 4.24 4.53
N VAL A 55 4.07 3.25 4.38
CA VAL A 55 3.77 1.91 3.85
C VAL A 55 4.34 0.88 4.83
N VAL A 56 3.52 -0.09 5.23
CA VAL A 56 3.94 -1.16 6.14
C VAL A 56 3.51 -2.51 5.59
N LYS A 57 4.43 -3.46 5.51
CA LYS A 57 4.14 -4.87 5.25
C LYS A 57 3.96 -5.59 6.57
N ASN A 58 2.93 -6.43 6.68
CA ASN A 58 2.65 -7.29 7.83
C ASN A 58 2.57 -6.53 9.16
N TYR A 59 1.86 -5.39 9.14
CA TYR A 59 1.65 -4.56 10.33
C TYR A 59 1.15 -5.36 11.53
N GLY A 60 1.84 -5.23 12.66
CA GLY A 60 1.56 -5.94 13.91
C GLY A 60 2.05 -7.39 13.98
N LYS A 61 2.77 -7.89 12.96
CA LYS A 61 3.34 -9.25 12.93
C LYS A 61 4.86 -9.23 13.17
N PRO A 62 5.48 -10.35 13.58
CA PRO A 62 6.92 -10.41 13.84
C PRO A 62 7.82 -10.09 12.64
N ASP A 63 7.30 -10.23 11.43
CA ASP A 63 7.97 -9.93 10.15
C ASP A 63 7.54 -8.58 9.56
N GLU A 64 7.06 -7.66 10.41
CA GLU A 64 6.71 -6.30 10.02
C GLU A 64 7.89 -5.59 9.34
N THR A 65 7.62 -4.93 8.22
CA THR A 65 8.61 -4.11 7.51
C THR A 65 8.00 -2.77 7.11
N VAL A 66 8.68 -1.68 7.44
CA VAL A 66 8.23 -0.31 7.18
C VAL A 66 9.03 0.30 6.03
N ALA A 67 8.35 1.02 5.13
CA ALA A 67 8.96 1.83 4.08
C ALA A 67 8.40 3.26 4.13
N ASP A 68 9.24 4.20 4.57
CA ASP A 68 8.87 5.60 4.76
C ASP A 68 9.15 6.47 3.53
N GLY A 69 8.36 7.54 3.39
CA GLY A 69 8.61 8.62 2.44
C GLY A 69 8.26 8.31 0.96
N PRO A 70 8.74 9.13 0.01
CA PRO A 70 8.35 9.07 -1.40
C PRO A 70 8.69 7.74 -2.10
N LEU A 71 9.68 7.01 -1.58
CA LEU A 71 10.08 5.71 -2.10
C LEU A 71 9.20 4.56 -1.57
N GLY A 72 8.38 4.81 -0.54
CA GLY A 72 7.52 3.78 0.07
C GLY A 72 6.58 3.12 -0.94
N LEU A 73 6.05 3.87 -1.91
CA LEU A 73 5.20 3.31 -2.97
C LEU A 73 5.96 2.42 -3.95
N ILE A 74 7.24 2.72 -4.22
CA ILE A 74 8.10 1.88 -5.07
C ILE A 74 8.37 0.56 -4.34
N THR A 75 8.65 0.62 -3.03
CA THR A 75 8.83 -0.56 -2.20
C THR A 75 7.55 -1.39 -2.09
N ALA A 76 6.40 -0.74 -1.85
CA ALA A 76 5.08 -1.40 -1.82
C ALA A 76 4.79 -2.15 -3.11
N ARG A 77 5.07 -1.51 -4.25
CA ARG A 77 4.96 -2.11 -5.57
C ARG A 77 5.87 -3.33 -5.70
N GLY A 78 7.14 -3.20 -5.30
CA GLY A 78 8.10 -4.31 -5.30
C GLY A 78 7.56 -5.51 -4.53
N TRP A 79 7.03 -5.31 -3.31
CA TRP A 79 6.43 -6.39 -2.54
C TRP A 79 5.21 -7.04 -3.21
N MET A 80 4.42 -6.26 -3.94
CA MET A 80 3.28 -6.80 -4.69
C MET A 80 3.71 -7.62 -5.90
N GLU A 81 4.83 -7.24 -6.53
CA GLU A 81 5.40 -7.90 -7.71
C GLU A 81 6.27 -9.13 -7.35
N GLU A 82 6.91 -9.16 -6.17
CA GLU A 82 7.91 -10.17 -5.75
C GLU A 82 7.39 -11.61 -5.56
N ASN A 83 6.08 -11.87 -5.57
CA ASN A 83 5.52 -13.18 -5.20
C ASN A 83 4.90 -13.95 -6.39
N CYS A 84 5.48 -13.90 -7.60
CA CYS A 84 5.06 -14.72 -8.74
C CYS A 84 5.75 -16.08 -8.80
#